data_AF-Q8A5B8-F1
#
_entry.id   AF-Q8A5B8-F1
#
_cell.length_a   1.000
_cell.length_b   1.000
_cell.length_c   1.000
_cell.angle_alpha   90.00
_cell.angle_beta   90.00
_cell.angle_gamma   90.00
#
_symmetry.space_group_name_H-M   'P 1'
#
loop_
_entity.id
_entity.type
_entity.pdbx_description
1 polymer ?
#
loop_
_entity_poly.entity_id
_entity_poly.type
_entity_poly.pdbx_seq_one_letter_code
_entity_poly.pdbx_strand_id
1 'polypeptide(L)' 'MSIPLRLHAARHCWAMMARENGAPLHTISECLGHSSEKVTRIYLKELDRSVLDEVNNHIADKIC' A
#
# COMPACT_ATOMS: atom_id res chain seq x y z
N MET A 1 -14.68 -2.75 -22.24
CA MET A 1 -14.22 -3.83 -21.33
C MET A 1 -14.34 -3.32 -19.90
N SER A 2 -15.21 -3.88 -19.08
CA SER A 2 -15.28 -3.60 -17.64
C SER A 2 -14.26 -4.49 -16.93
N ILE A 3 -13.18 -3.90 -16.43
CA ILE A 3 -12.25 -4.61 -15.55
C ILE A 3 -12.93 -4.64 -14.18
N PRO A 4 -13.31 -5.82 -13.64
CA PRO A 4 -13.91 -5.88 -12.32
C PRO A 4 -12.89 -5.35 -11.33
N LEU A 5 -13.22 -4.23 -10.70
CA LEU A 5 -12.39 -3.71 -9.63
C LEU A 5 -12.51 -4.73 -8.50
N ARG A 6 -11.46 -5.53 -8.30
CA ARG A 6 -11.42 -6.46 -7.18
C ARG A 6 -11.57 -5.60 -5.93
N LEU A 7 -12.65 -5.77 -5.15
CA LEU A 7 -12.95 -4.95 -3.98
C LEU A 7 -11.75 -4.79 -3.04
N HIS A 8 -10.93 -5.84 -2.97
CA HIS A 8 -9.65 -5.83 -2.28
C HIS A 8 -8.67 -4.77 -2.85
N ALA A 9 -8.46 -4.71 -4.17
CA ALA A 9 -7.59 -3.71 -4.79
C ALA A 9 -8.09 -2.27 -4.55
N ALA A 10 -9.40 -2.02 -4.62
CA ALA A 10 -9.98 -0.71 -4.28
C ALA A 10 -9.63 -0.27 -2.85
N ARG A 11 -9.84 -1.19 -1.91
CA ARG A 11 -9.60 -0.99 -0.48
C ARG A 11 -8.13 -0.68 -0.19
N HIS A 12 -7.24 -1.38 -0.88
CA HIS A 12 -5.80 -1.14 -0.82
C HIS A 12 -5.42 0.23 -1.38
N CYS A 13 -5.87 0.57 -2.59
CA CYS A 13 -5.62 1.89 -3.19
C CYS A 13 -6.08 3.03 -2.29
N TRP A 14 -7.28 2.92 -1.71
CA TRP A 14 -7.82 3.91 -0.78
C TRP A 14 -6.92 4.07 0.46
N ALA A 15 -6.50 2.95 1.08
CA ALA A 15 -5.67 2.98 2.28
C ALA A 15 -4.30 3.63 2.02
N MET A 16 -3.70 3.35 0.86
CA MET A 16 -2.42 3.96 0.45
C MET A 16 -2.56 5.46 0.20
N MET A 17 -3.58 5.88 -0.56
CA MET A 17 -3.82 7.30 -0.82
C MET A 17 -4.11 8.07 0.48
N ALA A 18 -4.90 7.51 1.40
CA ALA A 18 -5.16 8.12 2.70
C ALA A 18 -3.86 8.32 3.49
N ARG A 19 -2.96 7.33 3.46
CA ARG A 19 -1.66 7.40 4.12
C ARG A 19 -0.75 8.48 3.50
N GLU A 20 -0.66 8.52 2.18
CA GLU A 20 0.13 9.52 1.43
C GLU A 20 -0.37 10.95 1.67
N ASN A 21 -1.67 11.12 1.88
CA ASN A 21 -2.29 12.42 2.23
C ASN A 21 -2.21 12.73 3.74
N GLY A 22 -1.41 12.00 4.51
CA GLY A 22 -1.12 12.29 5.91
C GLY A 22 -2.14 11.79 6.92
N ALA A 23 -3.09 10.92 6.53
CA ALA A 23 -4.05 10.38 7.48
C ALA A 23 -3.34 9.51 8.56
N PRO A 24 -3.70 9.66 9.85
CA PRO A 24 -3.19 8.80 10.91
C PRO A 24 -3.52 7.33 10.68
N LEU A 25 -2.63 6.44 11.13
CA LEU A 25 -2.79 4.99 10.95
C LEU A 25 -4.06 4.48 11.63
N HIS A 26 -4.39 5.00 12.83
CA HIS A 26 -5.62 4.65 13.54
C HIS A 26 -6.86 4.98 12.70
N THR A 27 -6.88 6.17 12.07
CA THR A 27 -8.02 6.64 11.26
C THR A 27 -8.23 5.74 10.05
N ILE A 28 -7.14 5.38 9.36
CA ILE A 28 -7.20 4.43 8.23
C ILE A 28 -7.69 3.07 8.73
N SER A 29 -7.21 2.61 9.89
CA SER A 29 -7.62 1.33 10.50
C SER A 29 -9.11 1.27 10.79
N GLU A 30 -9.67 2.34 11.37
CA GLU A 30 -11.09 2.47 11.67
C GLU A 30 -11.96 2.50 10.41
N CYS A 31 -11.56 3.28 9.40
CA CYS A 31 -12.30 3.35 8.12
C CYS A 31 -12.33 2.01 7.38
N LEU A 32 -11.31 1.17 7.56
CA LEU A 32 -11.25 -0.19 7.00
C LEU A 32 -11.99 -1.22 7.87
N GLY A 33 -12.45 -0.84 9.07
CA GLY A 33 -13.08 -1.76 10.03
C GLY A 33 -12.11 -2.81 10.57
N HIS A 34 -10.82 -2.50 10.66
CA HIS A 34 -9.83 -3.40 11.23
C HIS A 34 -9.89 -3.38 12.76
N SER A 35 -9.86 -4.57 13.37
CA SER A 35 -9.87 -4.74 14.83
C SER A 35 -8.59 -4.25 15.53
N SER A 36 -7.53 -3.97 14.76
CA SER A 36 -6.25 -3.48 15.26
C SER A 36 -5.43 -2.79 14.17
N GLU A 37 -4.72 -1.73 14.53
CA GLU A 37 -3.73 -1.08 13.65
C GLU A 37 -2.61 -2.02 13.18
N LYS A 38 -2.36 -3.14 13.88
CA LYS A 38 -1.38 -4.15 13.46
C LYS A 38 -1.74 -4.73 12.09
N VAL A 39 -3.03 -4.94 11.83
CA VAL A 39 -3.54 -5.42 10.53
C VAL A 39 -3.29 -4.36 9.46
N THR A 40 -3.63 -3.11 9.75
CA THR A 40 -3.40 -1.96 8.85
C THR A 40 -1.91 -1.75 8.55
N ARG A 41 -1.04 -1.98 9.54
CA ARG A 41 0.41 -1.89 9.38
C ARG A 41 0.95 -2.95 8.44
N ILE A 42 0.47 -4.19 8.50
CA ILE A 42 0.85 -5.26 7.55
C ILE A 42 0.44 -4.86 6.13
N TYR A 43 -0.76 -4.31 5.96
CA TYR A 43 -1.26 -3.82 4.67
C TYR A 43 -0.44 -2.65 4.09
N LEU A 44 0.10 -1.78 4.95
CA LEU A 44 0.96 -0.67 4.49
C LEU A 44 2.44 -1.05 4.38
N LYS A 45 2.88 -2.14 5.02
CA LYS A 45 4.29 -2.59 5.02
C LYS A 45 4.74 -3.13 3.65
N GLU A 46 3.80 -3.52 2.78
CA GLU A 46 4.12 -3.89 1.40
C GLU A 46 4.57 -2.69 0.54
N LEU A 47 4.55 -1.46 1.08
CA LEU A 47 4.81 -0.24 0.33
C LEU A 47 6.09 0.51 0.75
N ASP A 48 7.15 -0.20 1.17
CA ASP A 48 8.46 0.46 1.18
C ASP A 48 8.99 0.53 -0.26
N ARG A 49 8.45 1.49 -1.03
CA ARG A 49 8.85 1.72 -2.42
C ARG A 49 10.34 2.01 -2.53
N SER A 50 10.97 2.55 -1.49
CA SER A 50 12.40 2.82 -1.51
C SER A 50 13.22 1.53 -1.68
N VAL A 51 12.80 0.45 -1.02
CA VAL A 51 13.44 -0.88 -1.16
C VAL A 51 13.15 -1.47 -2.54
N LEU A 52 11.94 -1.28 -3.07
CA LEU A 52 11.58 -1.74 -4.41
C LEU A 52 12.36 -0.99 -5.50
N ASP A 53 12.51 0.31 -5.35
CA ASP A 53 13.26 1.18 -6.25
C ASP A 53 14.76 0.86 -6.19
N GLU A 54 15.32 0.61 -5.00
CA GLU A 54 16.71 0.16 -4.83
C GLU A 54 16.97 -1.16 -5.55
N VAL A 55 16.10 -2.16 -5.35
CA VAL A 55 16.21 -3.46 -6.02
C VAL A 55 16.04 -3.32 -7.54
N ASN A 56 15.07 -2.54 -8.01
CA ASN A 56 14.86 -2.31 -9.43
C ASN A 56 16.07 -1.64 -10.08
N ASN A 57 16.62 -0.60 -9.47
CA ASN A 57 17.80 0.10 -9.97
C ASN A 57 19.01 -0.85 -10.03
N HIS A 58 19.24 -1.66 -8.99
CA HIS A 58 20.33 -2.63 -8.96
C HIS A 58 20.21 -3.72 -10.03
N ILE A 59 18.99 -4.13 -10.37
CA ILE A 59 18.76 -5.10 -11.46
C ILE A 59 18.92 -4.43 -12.83
N ALA A 60 18.40 -3.21 -13.00
CA ALA A 60 18.52 -2.45 -14.25
C ALA A 60 19.99 -2.17 -14.60
N ASP A 61 20.80 -1.76 -13.61
CA ASP A 61 22.25 -1.52 -13.76
C ASP A 61 23.04 -2.76 -14.17
N LYS A 62 22.50 -3.97 -13.97
CA LYS A 62 23.14 -5.24 -14.35
C LYS A 62 22.71 -5.75 -15.73
N ILE A 63 21.67 -5.17 -16.30
CA ILE A 63 21.12 -5.54 -17.61
C ILE A 63 21.63 -4.60 -18.71
N CYS A 64 22.02 -3.37 -18.35
CA CYS A 64 22.78 -2.45 -19.20
C CYS A 64 24.29 -2.75 -19.17
#